data_AF-A0A9D4ZUA6-F1
#
_entry.id   AF-A0A9D4ZUA6-F1
#
_cell.length_a   1.000
_cell.length_b   1.000
_cell.length_c   1.000
_cell.angle_alpha   90.00
_cell.angle_beta   90.00
_cell.angle_gamma   90.00
#
_symmetry.space_group_name_H-M   'P 1'
#
loop_
_entity.id
_entity.type
_entity.pdbx_description
1 polymer ?
#
loop_
_entity_poly.entity_id
_entity_poly.type
_entity_poly.pdbx_seq_one_letter_code
_entity_poly.pdbx_strand_id
1 'polypeptide(L)'
;MQTPFSNHMDKLLFNCFIAYFLFLSLLFVQGKELSCNQTPYPHVCNHYIGTTTTNTLSTIDSSSFHDIAIKVTMDQAIDAYKLVSTMDLNNFKDNRAKSAWEDCLELYEDTIYQLNRSINSKNLNDKLTWQSASITNHQTCLNGFIDFNLPSHLNYFPSMLTNFTKLLSNSLSITNTLASSSSSLSSSNTKQKGGRRLLSDGFPYWLSGSDRKLLQTTPSADIVVAQDGSGNYKTISEGVAAASKLSGKGRVVIHVKAGVYKEKIDIKRTQKNLMIFGDGMDSTLVTGNHNFQDGSTTFNSATFGVMGDGFIAKDMTFENTAGPQKHQAVAFVSGSDHSVYYRCSFKGYQDTLYVYANRQFYRDCNIYGTVDFIFGDAVTVLQNCNIFLRKPMSNQQNFVTAQGRTDPNENTGIVIHNCRITAAGDLEPYLNSVKSYLGRPWKKYSRTVVMKSNIDGLINSKGWAPWSGGFALSTLYYGEYMNIGDGANTDGRVNWSGFHVITNPSEAVKFSVGNFLAGESWISGSGVPFDAGL
;
A
#
# COMPACT_ATOMS: atom_id res chain seq x y z
N MET A 1 24.86 -6.99 -77.04
CA MET A 1 24.32 -5.68 -76.63
C MET A 1 23.36 -5.91 -75.47
N GLN A 2 23.85 -5.79 -74.24
CA GLN A 2 23.01 -5.80 -73.03
C GLN A 2 22.83 -4.34 -72.60
N THR A 3 21.58 -3.90 -72.54
CA THR A 3 21.17 -2.53 -72.20
C THR A 3 21.30 -2.28 -70.69
N PRO A 4 21.86 -1.14 -70.26
CA PRO A 4 21.97 -0.80 -68.84
C PRO A 4 20.78 0.09 -68.45
N PHE A 5 19.59 -0.49 -68.23
CA PHE A 5 18.42 0.27 -67.76
C PHE A 5 17.82 -0.24 -66.44
N SER A 6 18.36 -1.31 -65.85
CA SER A 6 17.81 -1.89 -64.61
C SER A 6 18.27 -1.21 -63.32
N ASN A 7 19.47 -0.60 -63.28
CA ASN A 7 20.08 -0.15 -62.02
C ASN A 7 19.55 1.19 -61.47
N HIS A 8 18.79 1.95 -62.27
CA HIS A 8 18.34 3.29 -61.84
C HIS A 8 16.96 3.27 -61.16
N MET A 9 16.11 2.31 -61.53
CA MET A 9 14.75 2.16 -60.99
C MET A 9 14.77 1.51 -59.60
N ASP A 10 15.68 0.55 -59.39
CA ASP A 10 15.85 -0.12 -58.10
C ASP A 10 16.40 0.82 -57.01
N LYS A 11 17.29 1.77 -57.38
CA LYS A 11 17.78 2.81 -56.46
C LYS A 11 16.69 3.81 -56.09
N LEU A 12 15.78 4.13 -57.01
CA LEU A 12 14.67 5.05 -56.74
C LEU A 12 13.65 4.40 -55.79
N LEU A 13 13.32 3.13 -56.02
CA LEU A 13 12.40 2.36 -55.17
C LEU A 13 12.99 2.13 -53.76
N PHE A 14 14.29 1.85 -53.65
CA PHE A 14 14.98 1.69 -52.37
C PHE A 14 15.01 3.00 -51.57
N ASN A 15 15.27 4.14 -52.22
CA ASN A 15 15.26 5.45 -51.56
C ASN A 15 13.84 5.89 -51.16
N CYS A 16 12.81 5.57 -51.96
CA CYS A 16 11.42 5.79 -51.57
C CYS A 16 11.00 4.90 -50.39
N PHE A 17 11.50 3.66 -50.31
CA PHE A 17 11.25 2.77 -49.17
C PHE A 17 11.91 3.29 -47.88
N ILE A 18 13.14 3.79 -47.96
CA ILE A 18 13.84 4.41 -46.83
C ILE A 18 13.13 5.70 -46.41
N ALA A 19 12.72 6.55 -47.37
CA ALA A 19 11.97 7.77 -47.06
C ALA A 19 10.61 7.45 -46.43
N TYR A 20 9.90 6.42 -46.89
CA TYR A 20 8.65 5.96 -46.30
C TYR A 20 8.85 5.38 -44.89
N PHE A 21 9.91 4.61 -44.65
CA PHE A 21 10.26 4.13 -43.31
C PHE A 21 10.71 5.25 -42.38
N LEU A 22 11.46 6.23 -42.87
CA LEU A 22 11.84 7.42 -42.11
C LEU A 22 10.60 8.28 -41.79
N PHE A 23 9.67 8.43 -42.74
CA PHE A 23 8.42 9.15 -42.53
C PHE A 23 7.45 8.41 -41.60
N LEU A 24 7.36 7.07 -41.68
CA LEU A 24 6.65 6.26 -40.67
C LEU A 24 7.33 6.37 -39.31
N SER A 25 8.67 6.32 -39.24
CA SER A 25 9.38 6.49 -37.98
C SER A 25 9.19 7.88 -37.38
N LEU A 26 9.06 8.93 -38.22
CA LEU A 26 8.71 10.28 -37.78
C LEU A 26 7.24 10.39 -37.33
N LEU A 27 6.32 9.65 -37.95
CA LEU A 27 4.92 9.55 -37.52
C LEU A 27 4.75 8.72 -36.22
N PHE A 28 5.68 7.81 -35.91
CA PHE A 28 5.71 7.04 -34.67
C PHE A 28 6.50 7.72 -33.52
N VAL A 29 7.07 8.92 -33.74
CA VAL A 29 7.78 9.72 -32.71
C VAL A 29 6.91 10.88 -32.17
N GLN A 30 5.62 10.95 -32.52
CA GLN A 30 4.70 11.80 -31.78
C GLN A 30 4.37 11.13 -30.44
N GLY A 31 5.11 11.50 -29.40
CA GLY A 31 4.74 11.24 -28.02
C GLY A 31 3.29 11.68 -27.79
N LYS A 32 2.49 10.83 -27.15
CA LYS A 32 1.09 11.12 -26.84
C LYS A 32 1.02 12.45 -26.09
N GLU A 33 0.47 13.51 -26.71
CA GLU A 33 0.25 14.78 -26.03
C GLU A 33 -0.70 14.54 -24.86
N LEU A 34 -0.17 14.68 -23.64
CA LEU A 34 -0.96 14.66 -22.42
C LEU A 34 -1.73 15.98 -22.31
N SER A 35 -3.02 15.89 -22.04
CA SER A 35 -3.87 17.07 -21.84
C SER A 35 -4.93 16.81 -20.79
N CYS A 36 -5.49 17.89 -20.24
CA CYS A 36 -6.57 17.82 -19.27
C CYS A 36 -7.82 17.08 -19.76
N ASN A 37 -8.05 17.03 -21.08
CA ASN A 37 -9.19 16.33 -21.67
C ASN A 37 -9.15 14.81 -21.47
N GLN A 38 -7.98 14.26 -21.16
CA GLN A 38 -7.79 12.82 -20.92
C GLN A 38 -7.89 12.46 -19.42
N THR A 39 -8.10 13.44 -18.54
CA THR A 39 -8.18 13.23 -17.09
C THR A 39 -9.61 12.92 -16.63
N PRO A 40 -9.81 12.25 -15.47
CA PRO A 40 -11.15 11.97 -14.94
C PRO A 40 -11.99 13.22 -14.64
N TYR A 41 -11.34 14.35 -14.34
CA TYR A 41 -11.99 15.64 -14.06
C TYR A 41 -11.39 16.78 -14.90
N PRO A 42 -11.70 16.84 -16.23
CA PRO A 42 -11.07 17.80 -17.15
C PRO A 42 -11.29 19.26 -16.76
N HIS A 43 -12.47 19.62 -16.27
CA HIS A 43 -12.78 21.00 -15.88
C HIS A 43 -11.90 21.50 -14.73
N VAL A 44 -11.63 20.64 -13.73
CA VAL A 44 -10.76 20.98 -12.60
C VAL A 44 -9.30 21.07 -13.06
N CYS A 45 -8.87 20.11 -13.89
CA CYS A 45 -7.54 20.15 -14.49
C CYS A 45 -7.32 21.45 -15.27
N ASN A 46 -8.24 21.82 -16.17
CA ASN A 46 -8.13 23.03 -16.99
C ASN A 46 -8.13 24.31 -16.14
N HIS A 47 -8.93 24.35 -15.06
CA HIS A 47 -8.99 25.53 -14.18
C HIS A 47 -7.65 25.80 -13.50
N TYR A 48 -7.02 24.79 -12.90
CA TYR A 48 -5.81 25.00 -12.12
C TYR A 48 -4.50 24.89 -12.94
N ILE A 49 -4.46 24.05 -13.97
CA ILE A 49 -3.29 23.96 -14.87
C ILE A 49 -3.28 25.13 -15.85
N GLY A 50 -4.43 25.48 -16.45
CA GLY A 50 -4.54 26.58 -17.42
C GLY A 50 -4.09 27.93 -16.85
N THR A 51 -4.46 28.23 -15.61
CA THR A 51 -4.05 29.44 -14.87
C THR A 51 -2.56 29.50 -14.56
N THR A 52 -1.92 28.33 -14.39
CA THR A 52 -0.46 28.24 -14.18
C THR A 52 0.30 28.45 -15.50
N THR A 53 -0.24 27.94 -16.61
CA THR A 53 0.38 28.02 -17.94
C THR A 53 0.26 29.41 -18.60
N THR A 54 -0.70 30.24 -18.22
CA THR A 54 -0.76 31.65 -18.69
C THR A 54 0.43 32.50 -18.22
N ASN A 55 1.19 32.04 -17.21
CA ASN A 55 2.40 32.71 -16.72
C ASN A 55 3.72 32.18 -17.32
N THR A 56 3.68 31.13 -18.14
CA THR A 56 4.88 30.54 -18.78
C THR A 56 4.59 30.18 -20.25
N LEU A 57 5.05 31.03 -21.17
CA LEU A 57 4.88 30.79 -22.62
C LEU A 57 5.73 29.61 -23.13
N SER A 58 5.14 28.91 -24.12
CA SER A 58 5.68 27.94 -25.08
C SER A 58 5.71 26.45 -24.69
N THR A 59 5.00 25.65 -25.50
CA THR A 59 5.07 24.19 -25.71
C THR A 59 5.55 23.36 -24.52
N ILE A 60 4.59 22.87 -23.75
CA ILE A 60 4.80 21.99 -22.60
C ILE A 60 4.93 20.55 -23.13
N ASP A 61 6.12 19.96 -23.06
CA ASP A 61 6.31 18.52 -23.26
C ASP A 61 5.50 17.72 -22.21
N SER A 62 5.13 16.50 -22.56
CA SER A 62 4.44 15.52 -21.71
C SER A 62 5.01 15.42 -20.27
N SER A 63 6.34 15.46 -20.11
CA SER A 63 6.99 15.46 -18.80
C SER A 63 6.73 16.74 -18.01
N SER A 64 6.74 17.91 -18.65
CA SER A 64 6.46 19.18 -17.97
C SER A 64 4.98 19.34 -17.63
N PHE A 65 4.05 18.79 -18.42
CA PHE A 65 2.62 18.77 -18.09
C PHE A 65 2.34 17.91 -16.85
N HIS A 66 2.94 16.72 -16.79
CA HIS A 66 2.84 15.82 -15.65
C HIS A 66 3.33 16.48 -14.35
N ASP A 67 4.51 17.10 -14.38
CA ASP A 67 5.08 17.73 -13.18
C ASP A 67 4.28 18.97 -12.74
N ILE A 68 3.70 19.73 -13.69
CA ILE A 68 2.75 20.81 -13.37
C ILE A 68 1.50 20.26 -12.68
N ALA A 69 0.93 19.15 -13.15
CA ALA A 69 -0.25 18.55 -12.54
C ALA A 69 -0.01 18.12 -11.09
N ILE A 70 1.17 17.52 -10.79
CA ILE A 70 1.54 17.18 -9.42
C ILE A 70 1.77 18.45 -8.58
N LYS A 71 2.45 19.46 -9.13
CA LYS A 71 2.72 20.72 -8.42
C LYS A 71 1.44 21.45 -8.02
N VAL A 72 0.50 21.62 -8.94
CA VAL A 72 -0.82 22.19 -8.67
C VAL A 72 -1.56 21.41 -7.57
N THR A 73 -1.48 20.09 -7.62
CA THR A 73 -2.08 19.22 -6.59
C THR A 73 -1.41 19.45 -5.24
N MET A 74 -0.09 19.58 -5.20
CA MET A 74 0.68 19.89 -4.00
C MET A 74 0.35 21.28 -3.43
N ASP A 75 0.16 22.29 -4.28
CA ASP A 75 -0.26 23.63 -3.84
C ASP A 75 -1.62 23.57 -3.11
N GLN A 76 -2.56 22.76 -3.59
CA GLN A 76 -3.82 22.52 -2.87
C GLN A 76 -3.62 21.73 -1.57
N ALA A 77 -2.70 20.77 -1.52
CA ALA A 77 -2.36 20.09 -0.26
C ALA A 77 -1.78 21.07 0.78
N ILE A 78 -0.93 22.00 0.34
CA ILE A 78 -0.35 23.06 1.18
C ILE A 78 -1.46 23.98 1.72
N ASP A 79 -2.40 24.39 0.88
CA ASP A 79 -3.52 25.21 1.32
C ASP A 79 -4.43 24.46 2.31
N ALA A 80 -4.58 23.13 2.16
CA ALA A 80 -5.35 22.29 3.09
C ALA A 80 -4.68 22.23 4.44
N TYR A 81 -3.38 22.00 4.45
CA TYR A 81 -2.59 22.05 5.67
C TYR A 81 -2.71 23.42 6.38
N LYS A 82 -2.55 24.53 5.64
CA LYS A 82 -2.70 25.89 6.22
C LYS A 82 -4.09 26.07 6.85
N LEU A 83 -5.14 25.64 6.17
CA LEU A 83 -6.51 25.75 6.67
C LEU A 83 -6.70 24.93 7.94
N VAL A 84 -6.27 23.66 7.98
CA VAL A 84 -6.34 22.83 9.19
C VAL A 84 -5.53 23.43 10.33
N SER A 85 -4.30 23.89 10.07
CA SER A 85 -3.36 24.42 11.07
C SER A 85 -3.79 25.74 11.72
N THR A 86 -4.67 26.50 11.06
CA THR A 86 -5.16 27.80 11.55
C THR A 86 -6.52 27.70 12.24
N MET A 87 -7.08 26.49 12.36
CA MET A 87 -8.37 26.30 13.03
C MET A 87 -8.27 26.53 14.53
N ASP A 88 -9.23 27.29 15.07
CA ASP A 88 -9.36 27.45 16.51
C ASP A 88 -9.92 26.18 17.15
N LEU A 89 -9.07 25.50 17.93
CA LEU A 89 -9.39 24.27 18.63
C LEU A 89 -10.48 24.43 19.69
N ASN A 90 -10.76 25.64 20.15
CA ASN A 90 -11.86 25.92 21.07
C ASN A 90 -13.23 25.62 20.43
N ASN A 91 -13.30 25.53 19.09
CA ASN A 91 -14.49 25.11 18.37
C ASN A 91 -14.78 23.61 18.49
N PHE A 92 -13.78 22.78 18.85
CA PHE A 92 -13.95 21.35 19.06
C PHE A 92 -14.20 21.07 20.55
N LYS A 93 -15.46 21.09 20.97
CA LYS A 93 -15.83 20.66 22.34
C LYS A 93 -15.75 19.14 22.53
N ASP A 94 -15.77 18.39 21.43
CA ASP A 94 -15.68 16.92 21.40
C ASP A 94 -14.23 16.47 21.21
N ASN A 95 -13.72 15.63 22.12
CA ASN A 95 -12.38 15.05 22.04
C ASN A 95 -12.19 14.15 20.80
N ARG A 96 -13.27 13.56 20.27
CA ARG A 96 -13.24 12.78 19.02
C ARG A 96 -12.95 13.66 17.81
N ALA A 97 -13.57 14.83 17.76
CA ALA A 97 -13.31 15.82 16.72
C ALA A 97 -11.88 16.35 16.78
N LYS A 98 -11.33 16.55 17.99
CA LYS A 98 -9.92 16.90 18.19
C LYS A 98 -8.99 15.80 17.67
N SER A 99 -9.24 14.54 18.02
CA SER A 99 -8.43 13.42 17.52
C SER A 99 -8.45 13.33 15.99
N ALA A 100 -9.62 13.53 15.36
CA ALA A 100 -9.71 13.55 13.89
C ALA A 100 -8.96 14.74 13.27
N TRP A 101 -8.99 15.90 13.92
CA TRP A 101 -8.24 17.08 13.48
C TRP A 101 -6.72 16.90 13.60
N GLU A 102 -6.25 16.30 14.71
CA GLU A 102 -4.83 16.00 14.93
C GLU A 102 -4.31 15.06 13.83
N ASP A 103 -5.08 14.02 13.48
CA ASP A 103 -4.76 13.15 12.36
C ASP A 103 -4.66 13.95 11.06
N CYS A 104 -5.64 14.82 10.75
CA CYS A 104 -5.61 15.62 9.53
C CYS A 104 -4.35 16.48 9.37
N LEU A 105 -3.83 17.06 10.45
CA LEU A 105 -2.59 17.84 10.39
C LEU A 105 -1.43 16.99 9.89
N GLU A 106 -1.18 15.86 10.55
CA GLU A 106 -0.10 14.94 10.20
C GLU A 106 -0.28 14.39 8.78
N LEU A 107 -1.51 14.01 8.42
CA LEU A 107 -1.84 13.43 7.12
C LEU A 107 -1.64 14.41 5.96
N TYR A 108 -1.91 15.71 6.14
CA TYR A 108 -1.64 16.70 5.10
C TYR A 108 -0.14 17.02 4.98
N GLU A 109 0.62 17.04 6.07
CA GLU A 109 2.09 17.11 5.98
C GLU A 109 2.67 15.93 5.21
N ASP A 110 2.17 14.73 5.48
CA ASP A 110 2.58 13.52 4.77
C ASP A 110 2.14 13.54 3.30
N THR A 111 0.97 14.08 3.00
CA THR A 111 0.51 14.28 1.61
C THR A 111 1.45 15.19 0.84
N ILE A 112 1.84 16.34 1.43
CA ILE A 112 2.79 17.27 0.81
C ILE A 112 4.13 16.57 0.57
N TYR A 113 4.61 15.80 1.55
CA TYR A 113 5.85 15.02 1.41
C TYR A 113 5.79 14.02 0.25
N GLN A 114 4.69 13.25 0.13
CA GLN A 114 4.53 12.24 -0.91
C GLN A 114 4.42 12.87 -2.31
N LEU A 115 3.69 13.98 -2.45
CA LEU A 115 3.60 14.72 -3.70
C LEU A 115 4.97 15.31 -4.09
N ASN A 116 5.70 15.90 -3.13
CA ASN A 116 7.04 16.41 -3.38
C ASN A 116 8.02 15.29 -3.81
N ARG A 117 7.95 14.11 -3.18
CA ARG A 117 8.73 12.94 -3.64
C ARG A 117 8.37 12.53 -5.06
N SER A 118 7.09 12.55 -5.40
CA SER A 118 6.59 12.19 -6.73
C SER A 118 7.14 13.11 -7.81
N ILE A 119 7.25 14.42 -7.53
CA ILE A 119 7.90 15.38 -8.45
C ILE A 119 9.38 14.99 -8.67
N ASN A 120 10.10 14.70 -7.59
CA ASN A 120 11.55 14.49 -7.61
C ASN A 120 12.00 13.10 -8.10
N SER A 121 11.09 12.11 -8.19
CA SER A 121 11.43 10.77 -8.68
C SER A 121 11.43 10.69 -10.20
N LYS A 122 12.25 9.79 -10.74
CA LYS A 122 12.24 9.41 -12.16
C LYS A 122 11.48 8.11 -12.41
N ASN A 123 11.12 7.38 -11.35
CA ASN A 123 10.43 6.10 -11.45
C ASN A 123 8.92 6.32 -11.35
N LEU A 124 8.20 6.05 -12.44
CA LEU A 124 6.75 6.25 -12.52
C LEU A 124 5.96 5.36 -11.55
N ASN A 125 6.45 4.16 -11.23
CA ASN A 125 5.80 3.29 -10.24
C ASN A 125 5.93 3.85 -8.81
N ASP A 126 7.05 4.52 -8.51
CA ASP A 126 7.21 5.23 -7.24
C ASP A 126 6.23 6.42 -7.18
N LYS A 127 6.14 7.22 -8.26
CA LYS A 127 5.18 8.33 -8.33
C LYS A 127 3.74 7.85 -8.11
N LEU A 128 3.33 6.79 -8.81
CA LEU A 128 2.01 6.17 -8.64
C LEU A 128 1.75 5.78 -7.19
N THR A 129 2.69 5.06 -6.57
CA THR A 129 2.56 4.58 -5.18
C THR A 129 2.39 5.74 -4.20
N TRP A 130 3.20 6.79 -4.34
CA TRP A 130 3.17 7.94 -3.41
C TRP A 130 1.98 8.87 -3.66
N GLN A 131 1.51 8.99 -4.90
CA GLN A 131 0.24 9.68 -5.20
C GLN A 131 -0.97 8.91 -4.68
N SER A 132 -0.98 7.57 -4.77
CA SER A 132 -1.99 6.74 -4.10
C SER A 132 -1.96 6.93 -2.59
N ALA A 133 -0.77 6.94 -1.96
CA ALA A 133 -0.65 7.25 -0.54
C ALA A 133 -1.19 8.66 -0.17
N SER A 134 -1.06 9.63 -1.07
CA SER A 134 -1.63 10.98 -0.90
C SER A 134 -3.17 10.96 -0.90
N ILE A 135 -3.78 10.10 -1.72
CA ILE A 135 -5.24 9.85 -1.70
C ILE A 135 -5.64 9.20 -0.38
N THR A 136 -4.90 8.17 0.07
CA THR A 136 -5.16 7.50 1.34
C THR A 136 -5.11 8.46 2.53
N ASN A 137 -4.10 9.35 2.57
CA ASN A 137 -3.97 10.40 3.60
C ASN A 137 -5.17 11.33 3.63
N HIS A 138 -5.54 11.87 2.46
CA HIS A 138 -6.70 12.75 2.36
C HIS A 138 -7.97 12.06 2.85
N GLN A 139 -8.19 10.81 2.47
CA GLN A 139 -9.38 10.06 2.87
C GLN A 139 -9.41 9.71 4.35
N THR A 140 -8.26 9.41 4.93
CA THR A 140 -8.17 9.07 6.35
C THR A 140 -8.50 10.28 7.21
N CYS A 141 -8.05 11.47 6.81
CA CYS A 141 -8.47 12.73 7.43
C CYS A 141 -10.00 12.91 7.37
N LEU A 142 -10.63 12.65 6.22
CA LEU A 142 -12.10 12.74 6.10
C LEU A 142 -12.83 11.68 6.94
N ASN A 143 -12.37 10.43 6.90
CA ASN A 143 -12.98 9.32 7.63
C ASN A 143 -12.91 9.56 9.14
N GLY A 144 -11.85 10.18 9.66
CA GLY A 144 -11.74 10.55 11.08
C GLY A 144 -12.95 11.35 11.59
N PHE A 145 -13.53 12.23 10.78
CA PHE A 145 -14.77 12.93 11.12
C PHE A 145 -16.03 12.12 10.79
N ILE A 146 -16.06 11.46 9.62
CA ILE A 146 -17.25 10.75 9.14
C ILE A 146 -17.59 9.56 10.05
N ASP A 147 -16.59 8.80 10.50
CA ASP A 147 -16.78 7.58 11.30
C ASP A 147 -17.35 7.91 12.69
N PHE A 148 -16.98 9.07 13.25
CA PHE A 148 -17.59 9.59 14.47
C PHE A 148 -18.96 10.26 14.28
N ASN A 149 -19.51 10.23 13.05
CA ASN A 149 -20.74 10.93 12.68
C ASN A 149 -20.64 12.46 12.90
N LEU A 150 -19.48 13.03 12.57
CA LEU A 150 -19.15 14.45 12.67
C LEU A 150 -18.86 15.14 11.31
N PRO A 151 -19.55 14.79 10.19
CA PRO A 151 -19.22 15.34 8.88
C PRO A 151 -19.46 16.86 8.77
N SER A 152 -20.24 17.46 9.67
CA SER A 152 -20.47 18.91 9.71
C SER A 152 -19.17 19.70 9.92
N HIS A 153 -18.17 19.13 10.59
CA HIS A 153 -16.87 19.76 10.73
C HIS A 153 -16.08 19.81 9.42
N LEU A 154 -16.46 19.02 8.41
CA LEU A 154 -15.87 19.10 7.07
C LEU A 154 -16.38 20.32 6.28
N ASN A 155 -17.48 20.95 6.70
CA ASN A 155 -18.02 22.16 6.06
C ASN A 155 -17.14 23.40 6.25
N TYR A 156 -16.14 23.35 7.13
CA TYR A 156 -15.10 24.38 7.21
C TYR A 156 -14.09 24.29 6.06
N PHE A 157 -14.17 23.25 5.20
CA PHE A 157 -13.23 22.97 4.12
C PHE A 157 -13.86 22.77 2.70
N PRO A 158 -15.04 23.31 2.34
CA PRO A 158 -15.95 22.68 1.37
C PRO A 158 -15.48 22.74 -0.10
N SER A 159 -14.94 23.87 -0.54
CA SER A 159 -14.40 24.03 -1.92
C SER A 159 -13.07 23.30 -2.11
N MET A 160 -12.28 23.27 -1.05
CA MET A 160 -10.95 22.68 -0.99
C MET A 160 -10.98 21.15 -1.04
N LEU A 161 -11.80 20.47 -0.22
CA LEU A 161 -11.81 19.00 -0.18
C LEU A 161 -12.28 18.40 -1.51
N THR A 162 -13.30 19.01 -2.12
CA THR A 162 -13.87 18.51 -3.38
C THR A 162 -12.91 18.70 -4.56
N ASN A 163 -12.28 19.87 -4.68
CA ASN A 163 -11.31 20.13 -5.76
C ASN A 163 -10.01 19.37 -5.53
N PHE A 164 -9.56 19.25 -4.28
CA PHE A 164 -8.34 18.52 -3.95
C PHE A 164 -8.45 17.02 -4.25
N THR A 165 -9.56 16.37 -3.88
CA THR A 165 -9.84 14.97 -4.28
C THR A 165 -9.74 14.80 -5.80
N LYS A 166 -10.33 15.72 -6.57
CA LYS A 166 -10.33 15.66 -8.05
C LYS A 166 -8.94 15.90 -8.64
N LEU A 167 -8.14 16.78 -8.04
CA LEU A 167 -6.77 17.05 -8.48
C LEU A 167 -5.85 15.87 -8.19
N LEU A 168 -5.97 15.23 -7.02
CA LEU A 168 -5.27 13.99 -6.71
C LEU A 168 -5.55 12.93 -7.79
N SER A 169 -6.83 12.68 -8.10
CA SER A 169 -7.26 11.75 -9.16
C SER A 169 -6.72 12.12 -10.55
N ASN A 170 -6.79 13.39 -10.95
CA ASN A 170 -6.25 13.86 -12.22
C ASN A 170 -4.73 13.62 -12.31
N SER A 171 -3.97 14.03 -11.29
CA SER A 171 -2.52 13.86 -11.27
C SER A 171 -2.10 12.38 -11.31
N LEU A 172 -2.83 11.52 -10.59
CA LEU A 172 -2.60 10.08 -10.58
C LEU A 172 -2.91 9.46 -11.95
N SER A 173 -4.02 9.85 -12.59
CA SER A 173 -4.41 9.33 -13.91
C SER A 173 -3.40 9.68 -15.01
N ILE A 174 -2.85 10.90 -14.98
CA ILE A 174 -1.77 11.32 -15.88
C ILE A 174 -0.53 10.43 -15.68
N THR A 175 -0.14 10.21 -14.42
CA THR A 175 1.00 9.37 -14.06
C THR A 175 0.80 7.92 -14.51
N ASN A 176 -0.40 7.37 -14.31
CA ASN A 176 -0.75 6.01 -14.72
C ASN A 176 -0.71 5.83 -16.24
N THR A 177 -1.15 6.84 -16.98
CA THR A 177 -1.08 6.86 -18.45
C THR A 177 0.37 6.82 -18.93
N LEU A 178 1.27 7.57 -18.29
CA LEU A 178 2.70 7.53 -18.58
C LEU A 178 3.33 6.19 -18.23
N ALA A 179 3.02 5.65 -17.04
CA ALA A 179 3.54 4.36 -16.58
C ALA A 179 3.13 3.23 -17.55
N SER A 180 1.86 3.19 -17.93
CA SER A 180 1.32 2.21 -18.88
C SER A 180 1.98 2.33 -20.26
N SER A 181 2.20 3.55 -20.75
CA SER A 181 2.86 3.79 -22.04
C SER A 181 4.32 3.32 -22.02
N SER A 182 5.06 3.55 -20.92
CA SER A 182 6.44 3.09 -20.77
C SER A 182 6.58 1.55 -20.72
N SER A 183 5.59 0.86 -20.13
CA SER A 183 5.55 -0.60 -20.10
C SER A 183 5.31 -1.21 -21.49
N SER A 184 4.58 -0.51 -22.37
CA SER A 184 4.32 -0.99 -23.74
C SER A 184 5.56 -0.94 -24.67
N LEU A 185 6.52 -0.04 -24.41
CA LEU A 185 7.78 0.02 -25.17
C LEU A 185 8.81 -1.03 -24.74
N SER A 186 8.71 -1.57 -23.52
CA SER A 186 9.61 -2.63 -23.02
C SER A 186 9.13 -4.06 -23.41
N SER A 187 7.94 -4.17 -24.00
CA SER A 187 7.35 -5.42 -24.49
C SER A 187 7.96 -5.95 -25.80
N SER A 188 8.88 -5.22 -26.42
CA SER A 188 9.65 -5.66 -27.59
C SER A 188 11.02 -6.19 -27.13
N ASN A 189 11.20 -7.51 -27.18
CA ASN A 189 12.46 -8.26 -26.99
C ASN A 189 12.90 -8.64 -25.56
N THR A 190 12.07 -9.37 -24.82
CA THR A 190 12.63 -10.39 -23.92
C THR A 190 12.00 -11.76 -24.19
N LYS A 191 12.65 -12.53 -25.07
CA LYS A 191 12.46 -13.97 -25.12
C LYS A 191 12.77 -14.52 -23.72
N GLN A 192 11.75 -15.04 -23.04
CA GLN A 192 11.93 -15.93 -21.89
C GLN A 192 12.80 -17.10 -22.33
N LYS A 193 14.09 -17.04 -22.00
CA LYS A 193 14.95 -18.22 -21.93
C LYS A 193 15.15 -18.51 -20.46
N GLY A 194 14.55 -19.60 -20.01
CA GLY A 194 14.89 -20.25 -18.75
C GLY A 194 16.35 -20.68 -18.79
N GLY A 195 17.22 -19.85 -18.21
CA GLY A 195 18.61 -20.15 -17.97
C GLY A 195 18.95 -19.60 -16.60
N ARG A 196 19.48 -20.45 -15.72
CA ARG A 196 20.09 -20.02 -14.45
C ARG A 196 21.09 -18.91 -14.77
N ARG A 197 20.74 -17.67 -14.44
CA ARG A 197 21.69 -16.56 -14.44
C ARG A 197 22.71 -16.88 -13.34
N LEU A 198 23.91 -17.26 -13.74
CA LEU A 198 25.06 -17.33 -12.85
C LEU A 198 25.22 -15.95 -12.20
N LEU A 199 25.01 -15.93 -10.89
CA LEU A 199 25.09 -14.77 -10.02
C LEU A 199 26.55 -14.32 -9.93
N SER A 200 26.93 -13.29 -10.67
CA SER A 200 28.04 -12.43 -10.26
C SER A 200 27.43 -11.18 -9.62
N ASP A 201 27.30 -11.29 -8.30
CA ASP A 201 27.13 -10.25 -7.28
C ASP A 201 25.75 -9.64 -6.98
N GLY A 202 24.69 -10.04 -7.69
CA GLY A 202 23.29 -10.22 -7.21
C GLY A 202 22.57 -9.22 -6.29
N PHE A 203 23.13 -8.05 -5.95
CA PHE A 203 22.59 -7.15 -4.93
C PHE A 203 22.47 -5.70 -5.44
N PRO A 204 21.40 -4.96 -5.06
CA PRO A 204 21.26 -3.55 -5.39
C PRO A 204 22.40 -2.68 -4.83
N TYR A 205 22.74 -1.60 -5.54
CA TYR A 205 23.86 -0.71 -5.16
C TYR A 205 23.70 -0.03 -3.80
N TRP A 206 22.46 0.10 -3.30
CA TRP A 206 22.14 0.70 -2.01
C TRP A 206 22.36 -0.27 -0.83
N LEU A 207 22.64 -1.56 -1.10
CA LEU A 207 22.79 -2.59 -0.08
C LEU A 207 24.26 -2.78 0.32
N SER A 208 24.59 -2.44 1.56
CA SER A 208 25.94 -2.59 2.09
C SER A 208 26.29 -4.08 2.34
N GLY A 209 27.58 -4.42 2.34
CA GLY A 209 28.03 -5.77 2.70
C GLY A 209 27.73 -6.16 4.17
N SER A 210 27.60 -5.17 5.04
CA SER A 210 27.18 -5.29 6.44
C SER A 210 25.72 -5.71 6.56
N ASP A 211 24.83 -5.13 5.75
CA ASP A 211 23.41 -5.50 5.72
C ASP A 211 23.23 -6.97 5.33
N ARG A 212 24.03 -7.46 4.36
CA ARG A 212 24.03 -8.87 3.94
C ARG A 212 24.39 -9.86 5.07
N LYS A 213 25.21 -9.44 6.04
CA LYS A 213 25.74 -10.30 7.11
C LYS A 213 24.84 -10.33 8.36
N LEU A 214 24.03 -9.30 8.57
CA LEU A 214 22.99 -9.20 9.61
C LEU A 214 21.87 -10.25 9.46
N LEU A 215 21.86 -11.01 8.35
CA LEU A 215 20.73 -11.83 7.91
C LEU A 215 20.96 -13.34 8.02
N GLN A 216 22.21 -13.77 8.11
CA GLN A 216 22.59 -15.18 8.31
C GLN A 216 22.91 -15.51 9.79
N THR A 217 22.87 -14.49 10.66
CA THR A 217 23.21 -14.57 12.09
C THR A 217 22.30 -13.63 12.89
N THR A 218 22.33 -13.68 14.22
CA THR A 218 21.67 -12.67 15.06
C THR A 218 22.23 -11.30 14.71
N PRO A 219 21.40 -10.33 14.28
CA PRO A 219 21.88 -9.03 13.87
C PRO A 219 22.62 -8.33 15.04
N SER A 220 23.78 -7.72 14.79
CA SER A 220 24.42 -6.85 15.79
C SER A 220 23.51 -5.65 16.00
N ALA A 221 22.99 -5.48 17.22
CA ALA A 221 22.11 -4.38 17.57
C ALA A 221 22.91 -3.12 17.88
N ASP A 222 22.46 -1.97 17.38
CA ASP A 222 22.96 -0.67 17.80
C ASP A 222 22.39 -0.28 19.16
N ILE A 223 21.16 -0.72 19.43
CA ILE A 223 20.40 -0.43 20.65
C ILE A 223 19.75 -1.71 21.14
N VAL A 224 19.87 -1.99 22.43
CA VAL A 224 19.19 -3.09 23.12
C VAL A 224 18.17 -2.51 24.09
N VAL A 225 16.93 -2.98 24.02
CA VAL A 225 15.85 -2.65 24.94
C VAL A 225 15.55 -3.88 25.79
N ALA A 226 15.59 -3.74 27.11
CA ALA A 226 15.33 -4.84 28.03
C ALA A 226 14.71 -4.34 29.36
N GLN A 227 13.54 -4.86 29.72
CA GLN A 227 12.83 -4.45 30.95
C GLN A 227 13.59 -4.84 32.23
N ASP A 228 14.41 -5.89 32.17
CA ASP A 228 15.26 -6.37 33.28
C ASP A 228 16.50 -5.50 33.56
N GLY A 229 16.74 -4.47 32.73
CA GLY A 229 17.89 -3.57 32.85
C GLY A 229 19.19 -4.09 32.21
N SER A 230 19.16 -5.21 31.51
CA SER A 230 20.33 -5.78 30.81
C SER A 230 20.61 -5.15 29.43
N GLY A 231 19.83 -4.15 29.02
CA GLY A 231 19.95 -3.41 27.76
C GLY A 231 20.32 -1.94 27.98
N ASN A 232 20.36 -1.17 26.89
CA ASN A 232 20.59 0.28 26.92
C ASN A 232 19.39 1.05 27.46
N TYR A 233 18.17 0.59 27.16
CA TYR A 233 16.91 1.23 27.55
C TYR A 233 15.92 0.20 28.11
N LYS A 234 14.93 0.66 28.88
CA LYS A 234 13.89 -0.22 29.45
C LYS A 234 12.62 -0.27 28.61
N THR A 235 12.39 0.76 27.80
CA THR A 235 11.19 0.90 26.97
C THR A 235 11.55 0.97 25.49
N ILE A 236 10.64 0.51 24.63
CA ILE A 236 10.82 0.57 23.17
C ILE A 236 10.81 2.03 22.72
N SER A 237 9.97 2.87 23.33
CA SER A 237 9.88 4.32 23.04
C SER A 237 11.23 5.01 23.23
N GLU A 238 11.94 4.72 24.32
CA GLU A 238 13.29 5.26 24.57
C GLU A 238 14.30 4.76 23.53
N GLY A 239 14.25 3.46 23.19
CA GLY A 239 15.11 2.88 22.15
C GLY A 239 14.88 3.52 20.78
N VAL A 240 13.63 3.74 20.40
CA VAL A 240 13.24 4.41 19.14
C VAL A 240 13.71 5.87 19.15
N ALA A 241 13.53 6.60 20.25
CA ALA A 241 13.99 7.99 20.38
C ALA A 241 15.52 8.10 20.29
N ALA A 242 16.25 7.12 20.83
CA ALA A 242 17.71 7.04 20.70
C ALA A 242 18.13 6.69 19.26
N ALA A 243 17.45 5.75 18.61
CA ALA A 243 17.73 5.36 17.22
C ALA A 243 17.59 6.53 16.25
N SER A 244 16.63 7.42 16.47
CA SER A 244 16.47 8.65 15.68
C SER A 244 17.73 9.52 15.64
N LYS A 245 18.53 9.52 16.71
CA LYS A 245 19.78 10.29 16.79
C LYS A 245 20.92 9.65 15.99
N LEU A 246 20.76 8.39 15.61
CA LEU A 246 21.71 7.63 14.77
C LEU A 246 21.29 7.62 13.30
N SER A 247 20.13 8.18 12.96
CA SER A 247 19.60 8.22 11.60
C SER A 247 20.57 8.92 10.62
N GLY A 248 20.55 8.48 9.36
CA GLY A 248 21.39 9.04 8.28
C GLY A 248 22.73 8.31 8.03
N LYS A 249 23.11 7.32 8.85
CA LYS A 249 24.34 6.50 8.67
C LYS A 249 24.10 5.11 8.08
N GLY A 250 22.87 4.78 7.71
CA GLY A 250 22.47 3.43 7.28
C GLY A 250 21.25 2.94 8.07
N ARG A 251 21.05 1.63 8.09
CA ARG A 251 20.00 0.98 8.89
C ARG A 251 20.40 0.98 10.37
N VAL A 252 19.49 1.42 11.25
CA VAL A 252 19.67 1.36 12.70
C VAL A 252 18.91 0.17 13.24
N VAL A 253 19.54 -0.65 14.07
CA VAL A 253 19.00 -1.93 14.56
C VAL A 253 18.72 -1.85 16.05
N ILE A 254 17.45 -2.04 16.42
CA ILE A 254 16.99 -2.18 17.81
C ILE A 254 16.67 -3.64 18.10
N HIS A 255 17.33 -4.23 19.10
CA HIS A 255 16.96 -5.52 19.67
C HIS A 255 16.09 -5.31 20.89
N VAL A 256 14.88 -5.87 20.88
CA VAL A 256 13.93 -5.83 22.01
C VAL A 256 13.88 -7.21 22.63
N LYS A 257 14.43 -7.35 23.84
CA LYS A 257 14.47 -8.63 24.54
C LYS A 257 13.06 -9.14 24.90
N ALA A 258 12.98 -10.41 25.28
CA ALA A 258 11.75 -11.04 25.74
C ALA A 258 11.08 -10.21 26.85
N GLY A 259 9.76 -10.05 26.74
CA GLY A 259 8.97 -9.22 27.65
C GLY A 259 7.65 -8.76 27.05
N VAL A 260 6.82 -8.18 27.92
CA VAL A 260 5.55 -7.57 27.56
C VAL A 260 5.66 -6.06 27.74
N TYR A 261 5.70 -5.35 26.62
CA TYR A 261 5.88 -3.91 26.53
C TYR A 261 4.52 -3.25 26.36
N LYS A 262 4.00 -2.65 27.44
CA LYS A 262 2.72 -1.92 27.43
C LYS A 262 2.97 -0.47 27.00
N GLU A 263 3.09 -0.27 25.70
CA GLU A 263 3.47 1.00 25.10
C GLU A 263 2.66 1.25 23.82
N LYS A 264 2.36 2.52 23.55
CA LYS A 264 1.94 2.96 22.23
C LYS A 264 3.15 3.55 21.52
N ILE A 265 3.57 2.93 20.42
CA ILE A 265 4.78 3.32 19.68
C ILE A 265 4.38 3.97 18.37
N ASP A 266 5.04 5.09 18.06
CA ASP A 266 4.85 5.81 16.81
C ASP A 266 6.22 6.15 16.20
N ILE A 267 6.52 5.51 15.06
CA ILE A 267 7.71 5.76 14.26
C ILE A 267 7.34 6.75 13.18
N LYS A 268 7.72 8.01 13.41
CA LYS A 268 7.46 9.12 12.51
C LYS A 268 8.21 8.97 11.19
N ARG A 269 7.70 9.63 10.16
CA ARG A 269 8.26 9.64 8.80
C ARG A 269 9.75 10.02 8.71
N THR A 270 10.24 10.83 9.63
CA THR A 270 11.65 11.25 9.69
C THR A 270 12.59 10.13 10.15
N GLN A 271 12.05 9.08 10.78
CA GLN A 271 12.79 7.95 11.36
C GLN A 271 12.88 6.79 10.35
N LYS A 272 13.70 6.96 9.32
CA LYS A 272 13.84 5.99 8.22
C LYS A 272 14.83 4.86 8.54
N ASN A 273 14.70 3.75 7.81
CA ASN A 273 15.61 2.61 7.85
C ASN A 273 15.81 2.02 9.25
N LEU A 274 14.75 1.98 10.06
CA LEU A 274 14.81 1.31 11.36
C LEU A 274 14.53 -0.20 11.19
N MET A 275 15.30 -1.03 11.86
CA MET A 275 14.99 -2.44 12.06
C MET A 275 14.76 -2.68 13.54
N ILE A 276 13.63 -3.28 13.89
CA ILE A 276 13.34 -3.72 15.25
C ILE A 276 13.14 -5.23 15.23
N PHE A 277 13.86 -5.97 16.08
CA PHE A 277 13.66 -7.40 16.20
C PHE A 277 13.57 -7.86 17.65
N GLY A 278 12.82 -8.93 17.87
CA GLY A 278 12.61 -9.54 19.17
C GLY A 278 13.37 -10.84 19.39
N ASP A 279 13.21 -11.43 20.57
CA ASP A 279 13.71 -12.76 20.91
C ASP A 279 12.81 -13.89 20.38
N GLY A 280 11.74 -13.55 19.65
CA GLY A 280 10.76 -14.49 19.11
C GLY A 280 9.34 -13.94 19.20
N MET A 281 8.49 -14.30 18.24
CA MET A 281 7.10 -13.81 18.22
C MET A 281 6.31 -14.18 19.49
N ASP A 282 6.65 -15.30 20.14
CA ASP A 282 6.01 -15.73 21.39
C ASP A 282 6.70 -15.20 22.66
N SER A 283 7.82 -14.48 22.52
CA SER A 283 8.64 -14.01 23.65
C SER A 283 8.67 -12.49 23.78
N THR A 284 8.61 -11.75 22.67
CA THR A 284 8.66 -10.28 22.67
C THR A 284 7.34 -9.72 22.12
N LEU A 285 6.58 -9.03 22.96
CA LEU A 285 5.24 -8.54 22.64
C LEU A 285 5.06 -7.08 23.03
N VAL A 286 4.53 -6.27 22.12
CA VAL A 286 4.07 -4.90 22.37
C VAL A 286 2.54 -4.90 22.41
N THR A 287 1.94 -4.31 23.43
CA THR A 287 0.49 -4.36 23.66
C THR A 287 -0.10 -3.03 24.09
N GLY A 288 -1.29 -2.73 23.56
CA GLY A 288 -2.10 -1.55 23.86
C GLY A 288 -3.59 -1.87 23.80
N ASN A 289 -4.44 -0.86 23.98
CA ASN A 289 -5.90 -1.02 23.97
C ASN A 289 -6.67 0.22 23.50
N HIS A 290 -6.01 1.13 22.78
CA HIS A 290 -6.67 2.28 22.17
C HIS A 290 -7.69 1.81 21.14
N ASN A 291 -8.85 2.48 21.07
CA ASN A 291 -9.97 2.02 20.28
C ASN A 291 -10.96 3.15 19.96
N PHE A 292 -11.82 2.87 18.98
CA PHE A 292 -12.86 3.78 18.50
C PHE A 292 -13.89 4.15 19.56
N GLN A 293 -14.41 3.17 20.30
CA GLN A 293 -15.47 3.40 21.28
C GLN A 293 -15.04 4.42 22.35
N ASP A 294 -13.78 4.37 22.77
CA ASP A 294 -13.19 5.23 23.79
C ASP A 294 -12.63 6.56 23.22
N GLY A 295 -12.85 6.82 21.93
CA GLY A 295 -12.65 8.13 21.30
C GLY A 295 -11.37 8.31 20.50
N SER A 296 -10.59 7.25 20.27
CA SER A 296 -9.49 7.29 19.28
C SER A 296 -10.06 7.14 17.88
N THR A 297 -9.54 7.84 16.87
CA THR A 297 -9.81 7.47 15.48
C THR A 297 -9.27 6.06 15.20
N THR A 298 -9.75 5.41 14.14
CA THR A 298 -9.18 4.11 13.73
C THR A 298 -7.67 4.22 13.48
N PHE A 299 -7.22 5.27 12.80
CA PHE A 299 -5.79 5.52 12.54
C PHE A 299 -4.99 5.66 13.84
N ASN A 300 -5.45 6.49 14.77
CA ASN A 300 -4.77 6.75 16.03
C ASN A 300 -5.02 5.65 17.10
N SER A 301 -5.81 4.62 16.80
CA SER A 301 -6.01 3.48 17.71
C SER A 301 -4.85 2.48 17.70
N ALA A 302 -3.91 2.62 16.76
CA ALA A 302 -2.78 1.72 16.61
C ALA A 302 -1.92 1.62 17.87
N THR A 303 -1.62 0.38 18.29
CA THR A 303 -0.63 0.12 19.35
C THR A 303 0.78 0.41 18.84
N PHE A 304 1.07 0.07 17.57
CA PHE A 304 2.35 0.33 16.94
C PHE A 304 2.14 0.91 15.54
N GLY A 305 2.61 2.15 15.32
CA GLY A 305 2.50 2.85 14.04
C GLY A 305 3.86 3.11 13.40
N VAL A 306 3.94 2.92 12.08
CA VAL A 306 5.19 3.11 11.33
C VAL A 306 4.96 3.87 10.03
N MET A 307 5.50 5.09 9.97
CA MET A 307 5.47 5.97 8.79
C MET A 307 6.86 6.19 8.17
N GLY A 308 7.95 5.87 8.89
CA GLY A 308 9.32 5.97 8.37
C GLY A 308 9.65 4.89 7.34
N ASP A 309 10.04 5.30 6.12
CA ASP A 309 10.38 4.39 4.99
C ASP A 309 11.48 3.36 5.36
N GLY A 310 11.41 2.17 4.76
CA GLY A 310 12.44 1.12 4.90
C GLY A 310 12.40 0.37 6.22
N PHE A 311 11.28 0.43 6.94
CA PHE A 311 11.12 -0.23 8.24
C PHE A 311 11.17 -1.74 8.13
N ILE A 312 11.83 -2.40 9.08
CA ILE A 312 11.81 -3.86 9.21
C ILE A 312 11.40 -4.23 10.63
N ALA A 313 10.39 -5.10 10.77
CA ALA A 313 10.14 -5.81 12.01
C ALA A 313 10.40 -7.31 11.86
N LYS A 314 10.93 -7.93 12.90
CA LYS A 314 11.23 -9.36 12.90
C LYS A 314 11.03 -10.01 14.27
N ASP A 315 10.48 -11.22 14.30
CA ASP A 315 10.43 -12.06 15.52
C ASP A 315 9.74 -11.37 16.72
N MET A 316 8.60 -10.70 16.50
CA MET A 316 7.85 -9.96 17.53
C MET A 316 6.34 -10.04 17.35
N THR A 317 5.59 -9.84 18.44
CA THR A 317 4.13 -9.67 18.40
C THR A 317 3.71 -8.22 18.66
N PHE A 318 2.71 -7.76 17.89
CA PHE A 318 2.00 -6.50 18.09
C PHE A 318 0.53 -6.80 18.39
N GLU A 319 0.01 -6.28 19.49
CA GLU A 319 -1.31 -6.65 20.00
C GLU A 319 -2.15 -5.44 20.42
N ASN A 320 -3.44 -5.46 20.07
CA ASN A 320 -4.44 -4.59 20.67
C ASN A 320 -5.47 -5.43 21.44
N THR A 321 -5.59 -5.16 22.73
CA THR A 321 -6.39 -5.93 23.70
C THR A 321 -7.76 -5.33 24.00
N ALA A 322 -8.20 -4.31 23.25
CA ALA A 322 -9.48 -3.62 23.49
C ALA A 322 -10.70 -4.58 23.50
N GLY A 323 -10.66 -5.62 22.67
CA GLY A 323 -11.74 -6.59 22.52
C GLY A 323 -12.79 -6.17 21.49
N PRO A 324 -13.65 -7.10 21.03
CA PRO A 324 -14.55 -6.85 19.91
C PRO A 324 -15.68 -5.87 20.26
N GLN A 325 -16.01 -5.70 21.54
CA GLN A 325 -16.99 -4.72 22.04
C GLN A 325 -16.54 -3.26 21.94
N LYS A 326 -15.26 -3.03 21.63
CA LYS A 326 -14.68 -1.69 21.47
C LYS A 326 -14.60 -1.22 20.02
N HIS A 327 -15.13 -2.03 19.10
CA HIS A 327 -15.09 -1.78 17.65
C HIS A 327 -13.65 -1.66 17.14
N GLN A 328 -13.36 -0.71 16.25
CA GLN A 328 -12.05 -0.57 15.61
C GLN A 328 -10.94 -0.36 16.64
N ALA A 329 -9.93 -1.23 16.61
CA ALA A 329 -8.81 -1.19 17.55
C ALA A 329 -7.56 -1.81 16.90
N VAL A 330 -6.73 -0.95 16.31
CA VAL A 330 -5.59 -1.36 15.49
C VAL A 330 -4.44 -1.88 16.35
N ALA A 331 -3.91 -3.05 16.02
CA ALA A 331 -2.69 -3.57 16.62
C ALA A 331 -1.46 -2.94 15.95
N PHE A 332 -1.48 -2.87 14.62
CA PHE A 332 -0.37 -2.36 13.84
C PHE A 332 -0.83 -1.58 12.62
N VAL A 333 -0.25 -0.40 12.40
CA VAL A 333 -0.44 0.41 11.19
C VAL A 333 0.89 0.65 10.48
N SER A 334 0.93 0.38 9.17
CA SER A 334 2.09 0.65 8.33
C SER A 334 1.75 1.62 7.22
N GLY A 335 2.33 2.82 7.26
CA GLY A 335 2.45 3.73 6.11
C GLY A 335 3.86 3.77 5.53
N SER A 336 4.78 2.91 5.99
CA SER A 336 6.17 2.87 5.54
C SER A 336 6.32 2.25 4.16
N ASP A 337 6.91 2.98 3.21
CA ASP A 337 7.27 2.44 1.91
C ASP A 337 8.49 1.52 2.01
N HIS A 338 8.49 0.43 1.23
CA HIS A 338 9.51 -0.62 1.29
C HIS A 338 9.66 -1.24 2.69
N SER A 339 8.54 -1.45 3.38
CA SER A 339 8.54 -2.07 4.71
C SER A 339 8.43 -3.60 4.64
N VAL A 340 9.14 -4.28 5.57
CA VAL A 340 9.15 -5.75 5.66
C VAL A 340 8.82 -6.21 7.07
N TYR A 341 7.94 -7.20 7.16
CA TYR A 341 7.51 -7.83 8.42
C TYR A 341 7.78 -9.33 8.31
N TYR A 342 8.70 -9.85 9.11
CA TYR A 342 9.16 -11.23 8.99
C TYR A 342 9.03 -12.00 10.30
N ARG A 343 8.22 -13.06 10.31
CA ARG A 343 7.92 -13.83 11.53
C ARG A 343 7.38 -12.93 12.64
N CYS A 344 6.45 -12.06 12.28
CA CYS A 344 5.72 -11.22 13.21
C CYS A 344 4.34 -11.82 13.49
N SER A 345 3.76 -11.49 14.64
CA SER A 345 2.34 -11.73 14.90
C SER A 345 1.59 -10.44 15.13
N PHE A 346 0.39 -10.34 14.55
CA PHE A 346 -0.51 -9.20 14.68
C PHE A 346 -1.82 -9.71 15.29
N LYS A 347 -2.16 -9.22 16.49
CA LYS A 347 -3.26 -9.78 17.28
C LYS A 347 -4.27 -8.69 17.65
N GLY A 348 -5.51 -8.89 17.26
CA GLY A 348 -6.62 -8.01 17.63
C GLY A 348 -7.96 -8.68 17.41
N TYR A 349 -8.98 -7.85 17.20
CA TYR A 349 -10.33 -8.24 16.79
C TYR A 349 -10.70 -7.50 15.51
N GLN A 350 -11.49 -6.42 15.63
CA GLN A 350 -11.83 -5.57 14.50
C GLN A 350 -10.65 -4.66 14.14
N ASP A 351 -10.34 -4.57 12.83
CA ASP A 351 -9.32 -3.67 12.27
C ASP A 351 -7.89 -3.95 12.79
N THR A 352 -7.49 -5.23 12.91
CA THR A 352 -6.20 -5.61 13.53
C THR A 352 -4.96 -5.06 12.83
N LEU A 353 -4.83 -5.32 11.52
CA LEU A 353 -3.67 -4.95 10.71
C LEU A 353 -4.09 -3.91 9.66
N TYR A 354 -3.66 -2.67 9.89
CA TYR A 354 -3.91 -1.57 8.97
C TYR A 354 -2.74 -1.44 7.99
N VAL A 355 -2.88 -2.08 6.82
CA VAL A 355 -1.98 -1.93 5.66
C VAL A 355 -2.27 -0.60 4.98
N TYR A 356 -1.91 0.48 5.67
CA TYR A 356 -2.40 1.83 5.44
C TYR A 356 -2.09 2.33 4.02
N ALA A 357 -0.81 2.50 3.68
CA ALA A 357 -0.38 3.04 2.39
C ALA A 357 1.01 2.51 1.97
N ASN A 358 1.46 2.85 0.76
CA ASN A 358 2.78 2.49 0.21
C ASN A 358 3.02 0.97 0.04
N ARG A 359 4.26 0.55 -0.28
CA ARG A 359 4.60 -0.86 -0.54
C ARG A 359 5.03 -1.60 0.71
N GLN A 360 4.44 -2.77 0.94
CA GLN A 360 4.64 -3.56 2.16
C GLN A 360 4.72 -5.06 1.85
N PHE A 361 5.60 -5.76 2.56
CA PHE A 361 5.77 -7.20 2.43
C PHE A 361 5.71 -7.88 3.81
N TYR A 362 4.82 -8.87 3.94
CA TYR A 362 4.66 -9.67 5.15
C TYR A 362 5.01 -11.12 4.82
N ARG A 363 5.95 -11.72 5.56
CA ARG A 363 6.44 -13.09 5.34
C ARG A 363 6.42 -13.90 6.62
N ASP A 364 5.88 -15.11 6.56
CA ASP A 364 5.85 -16.07 7.67
C ASP A 364 5.18 -15.48 8.94
N CYS A 365 4.18 -14.60 8.75
CA CYS A 365 3.50 -13.90 9.84
C CYS A 365 2.23 -14.63 10.30
N ASN A 366 1.80 -14.37 11.54
CA ASN A 366 0.52 -14.82 12.09
C ASN A 366 -0.41 -13.62 12.31
N ILE A 367 -1.55 -13.56 11.62
CA ILE A 367 -2.51 -12.46 11.71
C ILE A 367 -3.82 -12.97 12.29
N TYR A 368 -4.32 -12.35 13.36
CA TYR A 368 -5.54 -12.75 14.05
C TYR A 368 -6.57 -11.62 14.08
N GLY A 369 -7.83 -11.91 13.74
CA GLY A 369 -8.89 -10.91 13.92
C GLY A 369 -10.28 -11.39 13.53
N THR A 370 -11.22 -10.45 13.47
CA THR A 370 -12.65 -10.72 13.23
C THR A 370 -13.21 -9.95 12.04
N VAL A 371 -13.60 -8.69 12.26
CA VAL A 371 -14.18 -7.78 11.26
C VAL A 371 -13.03 -7.00 10.62
N ASP A 372 -12.94 -7.03 9.29
CA ASP A 372 -12.06 -6.19 8.48
C ASP A 372 -10.59 -6.20 8.95
N PHE A 373 -10.10 -7.35 9.42
CA PHE A 373 -8.89 -7.35 10.24
C PHE A 373 -7.58 -7.23 9.44
N ILE A 374 -7.63 -7.27 8.11
CA ILE A 374 -6.57 -6.80 7.21
C ILE A 374 -7.19 -5.76 6.26
N PHE A 375 -6.92 -4.48 6.49
CA PHE A 375 -7.60 -3.40 5.77
C PHE A 375 -6.66 -2.26 5.44
N GLY A 376 -7.07 -1.41 4.49
CA GLY A 376 -6.30 -0.25 4.04
C GLY A 376 -6.09 -0.23 2.53
N ASP A 377 -5.19 0.63 2.08
CA ASP A 377 -4.99 0.94 0.67
C ASP A 377 -3.50 0.95 0.27
N ALA A 378 -2.70 0.13 0.94
CA ALA A 378 -1.32 -0.13 0.54
C ALA A 378 -1.22 -0.99 -0.74
N VAL A 379 -0.02 -1.04 -1.31
CA VAL A 379 0.41 -2.08 -2.26
C VAL A 379 1.03 -3.20 -1.42
N THR A 380 0.26 -4.24 -1.08
CA THR A 380 0.69 -5.23 -0.08
C THR A 380 0.62 -6.66 -0.56
N VAL A 381 1.67 -7.43 -0.26
CA VAL A 381 1.66 -8.90 -0.38
C VAL A 381 1.93 -9.53 0.99
N LEU A 382 1.03 -10.42 1.40
CA LEU A 382 1.24 -11.35 2.51
C LEU A 382 1.59 -12.70 1.89
N GLN A 383 2.79 -13.21 2.19
CA GLN A 383 3.29 -14.46 1.63
C GLN A 383 3.64 -15.47 2.71
N ASN A 384 3.16 -16.71 2.57
CA ASN A 384 3.42 -17.78 3.54
C ASN A 384 2.97 -17.44 4.98
N CYS A 385 1.92 -16.65 5.12
CA CYS A 385 1.36 -16.26 6.41
C CYS A 385 0.24 -17.22 6.86
N ASN A 386 0.03 -17.29 8.17
CA ASN A 386 -1.17 -17.86 8.75
C ASN A 386 -2.16 -16.74 9.11
N ILE A 387 -3.40 -16.88 8.66
CA ILE A 387 -4.48 -15.93 8.83
C ILE A 387 -5.58 -16.62 9.64
N PHE A 388 -5.75 -16.18 10.88
CA PHE A 388 -6.60 -16.81 11.88
C PHE A 388 -7.85 -15.96 12.15
N LEU A 389 -9.01 -16.48 11.78
CA LEU A 389 -10.29 -15.86 12.07
C LEU A 389 -10.71 -16.23 13.50
N ARG A 390 -11.00 -15.21 14.31
CA ARG A 390 -11.40 -15.35 15.72
C ARG A 390 -12.91 -15.33 15.90
N LYS A 391 -13.37 -15.69 17.08
CA LYS A 391 -14.78 -15.51 17.48
C LYS A 391 -15.14 -14.02 17.59
N PRO A 392 -16.08 -13.50 16.77
CA PRO A 392 -16.57 -12.12 16.89
C PRO A 392 -17.65 -11.99 17.98
N MET A 393 -18.25 -10.81 18.10
CA MET A 393 -19.47 -10.67 18.92
C MET A 393 -20.63 -11.47 18.33
N SER A 394 -21.65 -11.70 19.15
CA SER A 394 -22.91 -12.27 18.67
C SER A 394 -23.47 -11.43 17.51
N ASN A 395 -24.02 -12.09 16.49
CA ASN A 395 -24.58 -11.49 15.26
C ASN A 395 -23.58 -10.75 14.35
N GLN A 396 -22.28 -10.74 14.67
CA GLN A 396 -21.26 -10.27 13.74
C GLN A 396 -20.82 -11.37 12.77
N GLN A 397 -20.22 -10.94 11.67
CA GLN A 397 -19.60 -11.79 10.66
C GLN A 397 -18.12 -11.46 10.59
N ASN A 398 -17.30 -12.41 10.19
CA ASN A 398 -15.87 -12.17 10.00
C ASN A 398 -15.56 -11.81 8.54
N PHE A 399 -14.62 -10.88 8.35
CA PHE A 399 -14.12 -10.48 7.04
C PHE A 399 -12.59 -10.43 7.12
N VAL A 400 -11.92 -11.27 6.32
CA VAL A 400 -10.45 -11.28 6.29
C VAL A 400 -9.91 -9.95 5.77
N THR A 401 -10.50 -9.43 4.69
CA THR A 401 -10.05 -8.18 4.08
C THR A 401 -11.13 -7.12 3.92
N ALA A 402 -10.72 -5.86 4.06
CA ALA A 402 -11.50 -4.69 3.67
C ALA A 402 -10.62 -3.69 2.92
N GLN A 403 -10.38 -3.95 1.63
CA GLN A 403 -9.44 -3.16 0.84
C GLN A 403 -10.06 -1.83 0.38
N GLY A 404 -9.30 -0.75 0.56
CA GLY A 404 -9.75 0.65 0.53
C GLY A 404 -9.50 1.44 -0.75
N ARG A 405 -9.26 0.81 -1.90
CA ARG A 405 -8.96 1.54 -3.15
C ARG A 405 -10.16 2.35 -3.65
N THR A 406 -9.93 3.63 -3.94
CA THR A 406 -11.00 4.60 -4.27
C THR A 406 -10.92 5.19 -5.66
N ASP A 407 -9.76 5.12 -6.29
CA ASP A 407 -9.53 5.56 -7.65
C ASP A 407 -8.98 4.39 -8.50
N PRO A 408 -9.51 4.16 -9.71
CA PRO A 408 -9.09 3.02 -10.53
C PRO A 408 -7.64 3.12 -11.02
N ASN A 409 -7.05 4.32 -11.00
CA ASN A 409 -5.66 4.57 -11.39
C ASN A 409 -4.66 4.24 -10.28
N GLU A 410 -5.12 3.90 -9.07
CA GLU A 410 -4.25 3.49 -7.98
C GLU A 410 -3.66 2.10 -8.26
N ASN A 411 -2.37 1.96 -7.96
CA ASN A 411 -1.64 0.69 -8.07
C ASN A 411 -1.77 -0.20 -6.81
N THR A 412 -2.68 0.16 -5.90
CA THR A 412 -2.86 -0.44 -4.56
C THR A 412 -3.71 -1.70 -4.56
N GLY A 413 -3.61 -2.51 -3.51
CA GLY A 413 -4.35 -3.76 -3.38
C GLY A 413 -3.74 -4.68 -2.31
N ILE A 414 -4.54 -5.64 -1.86
CA ILE A 414 -4.10 -6.68 -0.93
C ILE A 414 -3.96 -8.00 -1.69
N VAL A 415 -2.78 -8.60 -1.62
CA VAL A 415 -2.53 -9.93 -2.18
C VAL A 415 -2.20 -10.90 -1.04
N ILE A 416 -2.95 -11.99 -0.97
CA ILE A 416 -2.72 -13.13 -0.06
C ILE A 416 -2.17 -14.26 -0.93
N HIS A 417 -0.88 -14.58 -0.77
CA HIS A 417 -0.16 -15.50 -1.64
C HIS A 417 0.47 -16.65 -0.86
N ASN A 418 0.10 -17.89 -1.17
CA ASN A 418 0.64 -19.07 -0.48
C ASN A 418 0.41 -19.03 1.04
N CYS A 419 -0.74 -18.52 1.48
CA CYS A 419 -1.09 -18.41 2.90
C CYS A 419 -2.01 -19.55 3.35
N ARG A 420 -2.22 -19.68 4.66
CA ARG A 420 -3.28 -20.52 5.24
C ARG A 420 -4.33 -19.63 5.89
N ILE A 421 -5.60 -19.78 5.49
CA ILE A 421 -6.75 -19.10 6.09
C ILE A 421 -7.54 -20.12 6.88
N THR A 422 -7.59 -19.95 8.21
CA THR A 422 -8.15 -20.95 9.12
C THR A 422 -8.81 -20.31 10.35
N ALA A 423 -9.50 -21.12 11.15
CA ALA A 423 -10.09 -20.68 12.41
C ALA A 423 -9.02 -20.60 13.51
N ALA A 424 -9.09 -19.58 14.35
CA ALA A 424 -8.48 -19.65 15.66
C ALA A 424 -9.27 -20.60 16.57
N GLY A 425 -8.63 -21.15 17.60
CA GLY A 425 -9.27 -22.11 18.51
C GLY A 425 -10.52 -21.56 19.21
N ASP A 426 -10.64 -20.23 19.38
CA ASP A 426 -11.83 -19.61 19.97
C ASP A 426 -13.06 -19.62 19.03
N LEU A 427 -12.85 -19.73 17.71
CA LEU A 427 -13.89 -19.78 16.68
C LEU A 427 -14.34 -21.21 16.34
N GLU A 428 -13.49 -22.22 16.54
CA GLU A 428 -13.78 -23.63 16.18
C GLU A 428 -15.15 -24.14 16.68
N PRO A 429 -15.60 -23.84 17.91
CA PRO A 429 -16.93 -24.30 18.37
C PRO A 429 -18.11 -23.61 17.67
N TYR A 430 -17.86 -22.57 16.88
CA TYR A 430 -18.87 -21.67 16.32
C TYR A 430 -18.89 -21.62 14.79
N LEU A 431 -18.12 -22.48 14.10
CA LEU A 431 -17.96 -22.47 12.64
C LEU A 431 -19.30 -22.54 11.88
N ASN A 432 -20.29 -23.23 12.42
CA ASN A 432 -21.62 -23.35 11.81
C ASN A 432 -22.52 -22.11 12.02
N SER A 433 -22.17 -21.24 12.97
CA SER A 433 -22.98 -20.09 13.39
C SER A 433 -22.39 -18.75 12.99
N VAL A 434 -21.07 -18.65 12.87
CA VAL A 434 -20.36 -17.43 12.49
C VAL A 434 -20.04 -17.50 11.00
N LYS A 435 -20.67 -16.61 10.22
CA LYS A 435 -20.36 -16.47 8.79
C LYS A 435 -19.02 -15.75 8.64
N SER A 436 -18.13 -16.34 7.84
CA SER A 436 -16.81 -15.79 7.56
C SER A 436 -16.59 -15.63 6.05
N TYR A 437 -15.93 -14.55 5.64
CA TYR A 437 -15.70 -14.22 4.23
C TYR A 437 -14.24 -13.78 4.00
N LEU A 438 -13.74 -13.96 2.77
CA LEU A 438 -12.44 -13.48 2.31
C LEU A 438 -12.35 -11.95 2.32
N GLY A 439 -13.47 -11.25 2.17
CA GLY A 439 -13.51 -9.81 2.35
C GLY A 439 -14.80 -9.14 1.89
N ARG A 440 -14.80 -7.81 2.01
CA ARG A 440 -15.87 -6.90 1.55
C ARG A 440 -15.29 -5.55 1.07
N PRO A 441 -15.93 -4.89 0.08
CA PRO A 441 -15.34 -3.73 -0.58
C PRO A 441 -15.56 -2.44 0.20
N TRP A 442 -14.62 -2.12 1.10
CA TRP A 442 -14.67 -0.87 1.88
C TRP A 442 -14.82 0.36 0.97
N LYS A 443 -14.18 0.34 -0.20
CA LYS A 443 -14.21 1.42 -1.18
C LYS A 443 -14.49 0.93 -2.60
N LYS A 444 -14.86 1.87 -3.48
CA LYS A 444 -15.49 1.62 -4.78
C LYS A 444 -14.69 0.71 -5.71
N TYR A 445 -13.35 0.79 -5.69
CA TYR A 445 -12.48 0.01 -6.58
C TYR A 445 -11.66 -1.04 -5.81
N SER A 446 -12.20 -1.51 -4.68
CA SER A 446 -11.57 -2.49 -3.80
C SER A 446 -10.89 -3.61 -4.59
N ARG A 447 -9.63 -3.90 -4.29
CA ARG A 447 -8.83 -4.90 -5.02
C ARG A 447 -8.13 -5.86 -4.07
N THR A 448 -8.59 -7.12 -4.08
CA THR A 448 -8.03 -8.20 -3.27
C THR A 448 -7.83 -9.44 -4.14
N VAL A 449 -6.67 -10.09 -4.03
CA VAL A 449 -6.41 -11.36 -4.69
C VAL A 449 -5.96 -12.40 -3.66
N VAL A 450 -6.60 -13.56 -3.66
CA VAL A 450 -6.21 -14.73 -2.85
C VAL A 450 -5.73 -15.81 -3.80
N MET A 451 -4.44 -16.15 -3.73
CA MET A 451 -3.83 -17.08 -4.68
C MET A 451 -2.92 -18.11 -4.01
N LYS A 452 -2.95 -19.34 -4.55
CA LYS A 452 -2.18 -20.50 -4.09
C LYS A 452 -2.29 -20.75 -2.58
N SER A 453 -3.40 -20.35 -1.98
CA SER A 453 -3.58 -20.38 -0.53
C SER A 453 -4.44 -21.57 -0.13
N ASN A 454 -4.19 -22.11 1.07
CA ASN A 454 -5.07 -23.09 1.68
C ASN A 454 -6.19 -22.38 2.44
N ILE A 455 -7.44 -22.65 2.07
CA ILE A 455 -8.64 -22.04 2.64
C ILE A 455 -9.45 -23.15 3.30
N ASP A 456 -9.52 -23.14 4.64
CA ASP A 456 -10.29 -24.11 5.39
C ASP A 456 -11.81 -23.89 5.18
N GLY A 457 -12.64 -24.88 5.52
CA GLY A 457 -14.09 -24.89 5.25
C GLY A 457 -14.93 -23.85 6.00
N LEU A 458 -14.33 -22.98 6.82
CA LEU A 458 -15.02 -21.91 7.55
C LEU A 458 -15.50 -20.75 6.65
N ILE A 459 -14.86 -20.58 5.49
CA ILE A 459 -15.22 -19.53 4.55
C ILE A 459 -16.55 -19.90 3.89
N ASN A 460 -17.52 -18.98 3.98
CA ASN A 460 -18.83 -19.15 3.37
C ASN A 460 -18.69 -19.43 1.87
N SER A 461 -19.54 -20.30 1.31
CA SER A 461 -19.47 -20.68 -0.12
C SER A 461 -19.56 -19.49 -1.08
N LYS A 462 -20.20 -18.37 -0.66
CA LYS A 462 -20.22 -17.11 -1.40
C LYS A 462 -18.84 -16.44 -1.52
N GLY A 463 -17.90 -16.76 -0.62
CA GLY A 463 -16.52 -16.28 -0.57
C GLY A 463 -16.40 -14.84 -0.10
N TRP A 464 -17.17 -13.93 -0.70
CA TRP A 464 -17.11 -12.49 -0.51
C TRP A 464 -18.48 -11.94 -0.07
N ALA A 465 -18.47 -10.83 0.67
CA ALA A 465 -19.69 -10.17 1.13
C ALA A 465 -19.82 -8.74 0.59
N PRO A 466 -21.04 -8.27 0.28
CA PRO A 466 -21.24 -6.89 -0.12
C PRO A 466 -20.93 -5.96 1.06
N TRP A 467 -20.44 -4.75 0.78
CA TRP A 467 -20.32 -3.71 1.80
C TRP A 467 -21.71 -3.18 2.19
N SER A 468 -22.49 -2.75 1.20
CA SER A 468 -23.89 -2.37 1.33
C SER A 468 -24.58 -2.39 -0.04
N GLY A 469 -25.71 -3.09 -0.15
CA GLY A 469 -26.48 -3.20 -1.39
C GLY A 469 -25.59 -3.58 -2.60
N GLY A 470 -25.76 -2.84 -3.71
CA GLY A 470 -24.97 -3.01 -4.93
C GLY A 470 -23.67 -2.19 -5.01
N PHE A 471 -23.23 -1.56 -3.91
CA PHE A 471 -22.03 -0.72 -3.91
C PHE A 471 -20.79 -1.52 -4.31
N ALA A 472 -19.96 -0.94 -5.20
CA ALA A 472 -18.68 -1.45 -5.69
C ALA A 472 -18.71 -2.79 -6.47
N LEU A 473 -19.81 -3.54 -6.47
CA LEU A 473 -19.86 -4.92 -7.01
C LEU A 473 -19.45 -5.03 -8.48
N SER A 474 -19.60 -3.94 -9.26
CA SER A 474 -19.20 -3.88 -10.66
C SER A 474 -17.85 -3.24 -10.95
N THR A 475 -17.22 -2.62 -9.94
CA THR A 475 -15.98 -1.85 -10.09
C THR A 475 -14.81 -2.38 -9.26
N LEU A 476 -15.09 -3.22 -8.26
CA LEU A 476 -14.08 -3.96 -7.50
C LEU A 476 -13.36 -5.00 -8.38
N TYR A 477 -12.22 -5.50 -7.92
CA TYR A 477 -11.54 -6.65 -8.49
C TYR A 477 -11.21 -7.63 -7.37
N TYR A 478 -11.99 -8.71 -7.26
CA TYR A 478 -11.74 -9.82 -6.34
C TYR A 478 -11.36 -11.07 -7.11
N GLY A 479 -10.12 -11.51 -6.93
CA GLY A 479 -9.53 -12.62 -7.67
C GLY A 479 -9.22 -13.82 -6.79
N GLU A 480 -9.55 -15.02 -7.27
CA GLU A 480 -9.09 -16.29 -6.68
C GLU A 480 -8.31 -17.10 -7.71
N TYR A 481 -7.11 -17.59 -7.37
CA TYR A 481 -6.24 -18.35 -8.28
C TYR A 481 -5.60 -19.56 -7.59
N MET A 482 -5.88 -20.77 -8.06
CA MET A 482 -5.24 -22.02 -7.59
C MET A 482 -5.24 -22.20 -6.05
N ASN A 483 -6.30 -21.76 -5.37
CA ASN A 483 -6.47 -22.04 -3.96
C ASN A 483 -6.85 -23.52 -3.75
N ILE A 484 -6.52 -24.05 -2.58
CA ILE A 484 -6.83 -25.42 -2.16
C ILE A 484 -7.53 -25.41 -0.80
N GLY A 485 -8.05 -26.57 -0.36
CA GLY A 485 -8.77 -26.70 0.91
C GLY A 485 -10.29 -26.60 0.74
N ASP A 486 -11.02 -26.97 1.79
CA ASP A 486 -12.47 -27.16 1.74
C ASP A 486 -13.25 -25.86 1.45
N GLY A 487 -12.67 -24.69 1.77
CA GLY A 487 -13.23 -23.37 1.49
C GLY A 487 -12.89 -22.81 0.11
N ALA A 488 -12.06 -23.50 -0.68
CA ALA A 488 -11.54 -23.00 -1.96
C ALA A 488 -12.47 -23.22 -3.17
N ASN A 489 -13.52 -24.04 -3.05
CA ASN A 489 -14.45 -24.27 -4.16
C ASN A 489 -15.16 -22.96 -4.59
N THR A 490 -15.05 -22.61 -5.86
CA THR A 490 -15.61 -21.38 -6.43
C THR A 490 -17.02 -21.52 -7.03
N ASP A 491 -17.58 -22.73 -7.17
CA ASP A 491 -18.89 -22.98 -7.79
C ASP A 491 -20.04 -22.23 -7.08
N GLY A 492 -19.90 -22.01 -5.76
CA GLY A 492 -20.91 -21.35 -4.92
C GLY A 492 -20.73 -19.84 -4.76
N ARG A 493 -19.70 -19.25 -5.38
CA ARG A 493 -19.29 -17.85 -5.17
C ARG A 493 -20.37 -16.86 -5.62
N VAL A 494 -20.12 -15.60 -5.31
CA VAL A 494 -20.94 -14.47 -5.77
C VAL A 494 -20.85 -14.30 -7.30
N ASN A 495 -21.92 -13.80 -7.91
CA ASN A 495 -21.99 -13.56 -9.38
C ASN A 495 -21.75 -12.09 -9.73
N TRP A 496 -20.88 -11.40 -8.99
CA TRP A 496 -20.57 -9.99 -9.25
C TRP A 496 -19.65 -9.85 -10.44
N SER A 497 -19.80 -8.81 -11.26
CA SER A 497 -18.92 -8.62 -12.41
C SER A 497 -17.47 -8.30 -12.03
N GLY A 498 -17.25 -7.80 -10.80
CA GLY A 498 -15.90 -7.61 -10.24
C GLY A 498 -15.28 -8.86 -9.59
N PHE A 499 -16.00 -9.98 -9.50
CA PHE A 499 -15.45 -11.25 -9.02
C PHE A 499 -14.87 -12.07 -10.18
N HIS A 500 -13.68 -12.63 -9.98
CA HIS A 500 -12.94 -13.34 -10.99
C HIS A 500 -12.34 -14.64 -10.44
N VAL A 501 -12.75 -15.77 -11.01
CA VAL A 501 -11.96 -17.01 -10.93
C VAL A 501 -10.85 -16.88 -11.96
N ILE A 502 -9.63 -16.60 -11.50
CA ILE A 502 -8.49 -16.41 -12.39
C ILE A 502 -8.02 -17.80 -12.84
N THR A 503 -7.97 -18.03 -14.14
CA THR A 503 -7.49 -19.29 -14.73
C THR A 503 -6.21 -19.10 -15.53
N ASN A 504 -5.97 -17.89 -16.06
CA ASN A 504 -4.78 -17.55 -16.82
C ASN A 504 -3.60 -17.19 -15.88
N PRO A 505 -2.50 -17.96 -15.86
CA PRO A 505 -1.33 -17.64 -15.05
C PRO A 505 -0.73 -16.26 -15.37
N SER A 506 -0.85 -15.77 -16.61
CA SER A 506 -0.36 -14.44 -17.01
C SER A 506 -1.16 -13.29 -16.38
N GLU A 507 -2.39 -13.56 -15.92
CA GLU A 507 -3.15 -12.61 -15.13
C GLU A 507 -2.72 -12.69 -13.65
N ALA A 508 -2.63 -13.90 -13.09
CA ALA A 508 -2.24 -14.11 -11.71
C ALA A 508 -0.82 -13.58 -11.41
N VAL A 509 0.13 -13.73 -12.34
CA VAL A 509 1.53 -13.32 -12.13
C VAL A 509 1.68 -11.81 -11.93
N LYS A 510 0.71 -10.98 -12.38
CA LYS A 510 0.70 -9.53 -12.13
C LYS A 510 0.60 -9.20 -10.64
N PHE A 511 0.05 -10.11 -9.85
CA PHE A 511 -0.10 -9.99 -8.39
C PHE A 511 1.04 -10.67 -7.60
N SER A 512 2.01 -11.29 -8.28
CA SER A 512 3.20 -11.85 -7.60
C SER A 512 4.07 -10.77 -6.96
N VAL A 513 4.91 -11.15 -6.00
CA VAL A 513 5.83 -10.22 -5.31
C VAL A 513 6.73 -9.45 -6.31
N GLY A 514 7.22 -10.14 -7.34
CA GLY A 514 8.08 -9.55 -8.36
C GLY A 514 7.40 -8.46 -9.18
N ASN A 515 6.15 -8.67 -9.60
CA ASN A 515 5.44 -7.70 -10.44
C ASN A 515 4.69 -6.64 -9.63
N PHE A 516 4.01 -7.05 -8.56
CA PHE A 516 3.13 -6.17 -7.79
C PHE A 516 3.92 -5.23 -6.87
N LEU A 517 4.99 -5.73 -6.26
CA LEU A 517 5.84 -4.93 -5.36
C LEU A 517 7.14 -4.45 -5.99
N ALA A 518 7.49 -4.90 -7.20
CA ALA A 518 8.86 -4.84 -7.70
C ALA A 518 9.85 -5.47 -6.69
N GLY A 519 9.45 -6.56 -6.03
CA GLY A 519 10.08 -7.06 -4.80
C GLY A 519 11.57 -7.35 -4.91
N GLU A 520 12.06 -7.79 -6.06
CA GLU A 520 13.49 -8.04 -6.30
C GLU A 520 14.37 -6.79 -6.12
N SER A 521 13.80 -5.60 -6.34
CA SER A 521 14.54 -4.32 -6.24
C SER A 521 14.79 -3.86 -4.81
N TRP A 522 13.97 -4.31 -3.84
CA TRP A 522 14.01 -3.79 -2.47
C TRP A 522 13.95 -4.86 -1.37
N ILE A 523 13.14 -5.91 -1.53
CA ILE A 523 13.00 -6.99 -0.52
C ILE A 523 14.28 -7.81 -0.43
N SER A 524 14.97 -8.04 -1.55
CA SER A 524 16.26 -8.75 -1.57
C SER A 524 17.29 -8.13 -0.62
N GLY A 525 17.29 -6.79 -0.49
CA GLY A 525 18.16 -6.08 0.43
C GLY A 525 17.74 -6.16 1.91
N SER A 526 16.51 -6.57 2.21
CA SER A 526 16.09 -6.87 3.58
C SER A 526 16.59 -8.23 4.08
N GLY A 527 17.04 -9.12 3.18
CA GLY A 527 17.44 -10.49 3.51
C GLY A 527 16.32 -11.45 3.85
N VAL A 528 15.07 -10.99 3.84
CA VAL A 528 13.91 -11.84 4.09
C VAL A 528 13.67 -12.72 2.87
N PRO A 529 13.43 -14.03 3.05
CA PRO A 529 13.12 -14.91 1.93
C PRO A 529 11.79 -14.50 1.30
N PHE A 530 11.73 -14.51 -0.03
CA PHE A 530 10.50 -14.27 -0.77
C PHE A 530 10.51 -15.03 -2.10
N ASP A 531 9.32 -15.45 -2.51
CA ASP A 531 9.09 -16.04 -3.82
C ASP A 531 8.60 -14.93 -4.76
N ALA A 532 9.43 -14.57 -5.75
CA ALA A 532 9.13 -13.45 -6.65
C ALA A 532 7.99 -13.75 -7.64
N GLY A 533 7.80 -15.02 -8.02
CA GLY A 533 6.86 -15.46 -9.05
C GLY A 533 5.57 -16.05 -8.47
N LEU A 534 4.89 -16.87 -9.28
CA LEU A 534 3.71 -17.63 -8.86
C LEU A 534 4.08 -18.84 -8.04
#